data_AF-A0A6P0Q4M3-F1
#
_entry.id   AF-A0A6P0Q4M3-F1
#
_cell.length_a   1.000
_cell.length_b   1.000
_cell.length_c   1.000
_cell.angle_alpha   90.00
_cell.angle_beta   90.00
_cell.angle_gamma   90.00
#
_symmetry.space_group_name_H-M   'P 1'
#
loop_
_entity.id
_entity.type
_entity.pdbx_description
1 polymer ?
#
loop_
_entity_poly.entity_id
_entity_poly.type
_entity_poly.pdbx_seq_one_letter_code
_entity_poly.pdbx_strand_id
1 'polypeptide(L)'
;MKQPKDWDEFLKHTADNYELQGKSQCAFLTRFAYENWRKQDKEIWELAGFAAPEAYKKQMTNVYACFSQDKPNGCLELASSERGPGK
;
A
#
# COMPACT_ATOMS: atom_id res chain seq x y z
N MET A 1 -1.51 21.52 6.08
CA MET A 1 -0.32 20.98 5.39
C MET A 1 -0.58 21.10 3.90
N LYS A 2 0.42 21.45 3.09
CA LYS A 2 0.30 21.47 1.63
C LYS A 2 0.70 20.09 1.10
N GLN A 3 0.06 19.61 0.04
CA GLN A 3 0.49 18.42 -0.68
C GLN A 3 1.93 18.61 -1.14
N PRO A 4 2.84 17.64 -0.92
CA PRO A 4 4.17 17.70 -1.48
C PRO A 4 4.09 17.83 -3.00
N LYS A 5 4.96 18.66 -3.58
CA LYS A 5 5.09 18.75 -5.02
C LYS A 5 5.46 17.36 -5.56
N ASP A 6 4.83 16.96 -6.66
CA ASP A 6 5.11 15.71 -7.39
C ASP A 6 4.80 14.41 -6.60
N TRP A 7 4.03 14.48 -5.51
CA TRP A 7 3.66 13.29 -4.71
C TRP A 7 2.99 12.19 -5.53
N ASP A 8 2.06 12.55 -6.40
CA ASP A 8 1.33 11.57 -7.21
C ASP A 8 2.24 10.92 -8.26
N GLU A 9 3.24 11.66 -8.76
CA GLU A 9 4.24 11.13 -9.67
C GLU A 9 5.19 10.18 -8.94
N PHE A 10 5.63 10.56 -7.74
CA PHE A 10 6.42 9.69 -6.86
C PHE A 10 5.71 8.36 -6.58
N LEU A 11 4.40 8.39 -6.27
CA LEU A 11 3.62 7.18 -6.06
C LEU A 11 3.54 6.31 -7.31
N LYS A 12 3.31 6.91 -8.49
CA LYS A 12 3.27 6.16 -9.76
C LYS A 12 4.61 5.48 -10.06
N HIS A 13 5.71 6.23 -10.00
CA HIS A 13 7.06 5.68 -10.19
C HIS A 13 7.37 4.58 -9.17
N THR A 14 6.96 4.76 -7.91
CA THR A 14 7.13 3.72 -6.89
C THR A 14 6.34 2.47 -7.25
N ALA A 15 5.07 2.60 -7.62
CA ALA A 15 4.25 1.45 -8.01
C ALA A 15 4.87 0.69 -9.20
N ASP A 16 5.41 1.41 -10.17
CA ASP A 16 6.06 0.81 -11.34
C ASP A 16 7.39 0.13 -10.98
N ASN A 17 8.22 0.74 -10.12
CA ASN A 17 9.49 0.17 -9.66
C ASN A 17 9.32 -1.16 -8.91
N TYR A 18 8.22 -1.31 -8.17
CA TYR A 18 7.88 -2.54 -7.45
C TYR A 18 6.94 -3.45 -8.26
N GLU A 19 6.75 -3.15 -9.55
CA GLU A 19 5.90 -3.91 -10.48
C GLU A 19 4.49 -4.17 -9.92
N LEU A 20 3.94 -3.21 -9.16
CA LEU A 20 2.59 -3.30 -8.64
C LEU A 20 1.61 -3.15 -9.80
N GLN A 21 0.77 -4.17 -10.00
CA GLN A 21 -0.21 -4.18 -11.07
C GLN A 21 -1.63 -4.44 -10.58
N GLY A 22 -2.61 -4.02 -11.40
CA GLY A 22 -4.03 -4.27 -11.18
C GLY A 22 -4.49 -3.83 -9.80
N LYS A 23 -5.06 -4.74 -9.03
CA LYS A 23 -5.66 -4.42 -7.72
C LYS A 23 -4.63 -4.00 -6.66
N SER A 24 -3.39 -4.52 -6.70
CA SER A 24 -2.33 -4.08 -5.78
C SER A 24 -1.92 -2.64 -6.05
N GLN A 25 -1.81 -2.26 -7.32
CA GLN A 25 -1.52 -0.88 -7.72
C GLN A 25 -2.64 0.07 -7.28
N CYS A 26 -3.90 -0.28 -7.54
CA CYS A 26 -5.05 0.52 -7.10
C CYS A 26 -5.09 0.70 -5.58
N ALA A 27 -4.86 -0.38 -4.82
CA ALA A 27 -4.82 -0.31 -3.36
C ALA A 27 -3.69 0.61 -2.86
N PHE A 28 -2.48 0.45 -3.41
CA PHE A 28 -1.32 1.27 -3.07
C PHE A 28 -1.56 2.75 -3.37
N LEU A 29 -1.89 3.09 -4.62
CA LEU A 29 -2.09 4.48 -5.04
C LEU A 29 -3.19 5.15 -4.21
N THR A 30 -4.29 4.45 -3.95
CA THR A 30 -5.39 5.01 -3.17
C THR A 30 -5.00 5.20 -1.70
N ARG A 31 -4.34 4.22 -1.07
CA ARG A 31 -3.99 4.29 0.36
C ARG A 31 -2.98 5.39 0.66
N PHE A 32 -2.03 5.59 -0.24
CA PHE A 32 -0.92 6.55 -0.06
C PHE A 32 -1.17 7.90 -0.73
N ALA A 33 -2.28 8.08 -1.46
CA ALA A 33 -2.69 9.39 -1.98
C ALA A 33 -2.73 10.44 -0.85
N TYR A 34 -2.31 11.66 -1.15
CA TYR A 34 -2.19 12.72 -0.15
C TYR A 34 -3.54 13.09 0.48
N GLU A 35 -4.65 12.96 -0.24
CA GLU A 35 -6.00 13.17 0.31
C GLU A 35 -6.44 12.09 1.31
N ASN A 36 -5.80 10.93 1.26
CA ASN A 36 -6.21 9.71 1.94
C ASN A 36 -5.33 9.35 3.15
N TRP A 37 -4.22 10.06 3.38
CA TRP A 37 -3.23 9.69 4.41
C TRP A 37 -3.79 9.58 5.84
N ARG A 38 -4.84 10.36 6.18
CA ARG A 38 -5.51 10.34 7.50
C ARG A 38 -6.73 9.43 7.56
N LYS A 39 -7.21 8.93 6.43
CA LYS A 39 -8.39 8.07 6.40
C LYS A 39 -8.03 6.70 6.94
N GLN A 40 -9.00 6.07 7.58
CA GLN A 40 -8.85 4.71 8.07
C GLN A 40 -8.97 3.72 6.90
N ASP A 41 -8.36 2.55 7.01
CA ASP A 41 -8.43 1.52 5.97
C ASP A 41 -9.88 1.15 5.63
N LYS A 42 -10.82 1.25 6.59
CA LYS A 42 -12.27 1.05 6.39
C LYS A 42 -12.90 2.02 5.38
N GLU A 43 -12.33 3.21 5.19
CA GLU A 43 -12.80 4.19 4.20
C GLU A 43 -12.02 4.01 2.90
N ILE A 44 -10.76 3.61 2.99
CA ILE A 44 -9.88 3.45 1.83
C ILE A 44 -10.31 2.29 0.93
N TRP A 45 -10.73 1.15 1.48
CA TRP A 45 -11.12 0.01 0.63
C TRP A 45 -12.33 0.34 -0.25
N GLU A 46 -13.27 1.15 0.26
CA GLU A 46 -14.41 1.65 -0.50
C GLU A 46 -13.94 2.60 -1.61
N LEU A 47 -13.09 3.57 -1.28
CA LEU A 47 -12.51 4.52 -2.23
C LEU A 47 -11.68 3.84 -3.33
N ALA A 48 -11.00 2.75 -2.98
CA ALA A 48 -10.19 1.95 -3.89
C ALA A 48 -11.03 0.97 -4.73
N GLY A 49 -12.37 0.95 -4.55
CA GLY A 49 -13.30 0.13 -5.35
C GLY A 49 -13.25 -1.37 -5.02
N PHE A 50 -12.84 -1.74 -3.80
CA PHE A 50 -12.87 -3.13 -3.37
C PHE A 50 -14.28 -3.54 -2.96
N ALA A 51 -14.62 -4.82 -3.15
CA ALA A 51 -15.92 -5.36 -2.76
C ALA A 51 -16.03 -5.63 -1.25
N ALA A 52 -14.90 -5.77 -0.55
CA ALA A 52 -14.84 -6.05 0.88
C ALA A 52 -13.48 -5.61 1.47
N PRO A 53 -13.44 -5.27 2.78
CA PRO A 53 -12.20 -4.93 3.49
C PRO A 53 -11.12 -6.01 3.39
N GLU A 54 -11.50 -7.28 3.42
CA GLU A 54 -10.59 -8.42 3.38
C GLU A 54 -9.87 -8.52 2.03
N ALA A 55 -10.58 -8.22 0.94
CA ALA A 55 -10.01 -8.21 -0.40
C ALA A 55 -8.95 -7.10 -0.54
N TYR A 56 -9.22 -5.92 0.02
CA TYR A 56 -8.26 -4.82 0.09
C TYR A 56 -7.06 -5.19 0.96
N LYS A 57 -7.29 -5.73 2.16
CA LYS A 57 -6.22 -6.17 3.08
C LYS A 57 -5.27 -7.15 2.42
N LYS A 58 -5.81 -8.12 1.66
CA LYS A 58 -5.00 -9.08 0.89
C LYS A 58 -4.09 -8.38 -0.13
N GLN A 59 -4.58 -7.37 -0.84
CA GLN A 59 -3.74 -6.62 -1.77
C GLN A 59 -2.68 -5.78 -1.04
N MET A 60 -3.04 -5.13 0.06
CA MET A 60 -2.06 -4.37 0.86
C MET A 60 -0.98 -5.27 1.46
N THR A 61 -1.32 -6.50 1.89
CA THR A 61 -0.32 -7.49 2.32
C THR A 61 0.67 -7.81 1.20
N ASN A 62 0.20 -7.96 -0.05
CA ASN A 62 1.09 -8.18 -1.19
C ASN A 62 2.00 -6.96 -1.46
N VAL A 63 1.44 -5.75 -1.38
CA VAL A 63 2.21 -4.50 -1.51
C VAL A 63 3.33 -4.43 -0.46
N TYR A 64 3.00 -4.70 0.81
CA TYR A 64 4.00 -4.72 1.88
C TYR A 64 5.04 -5.83 1.71
N ALA A 65 4.64 -6.99 1.19
CA ALA A 65 5.58 -8.07 0.88
C ALA A 65 6.64 -7.61 -0.13
N CYS A 66 6.26 -6.91 -1.20
CA CYS A 66 7.19 -6.32 -2.17
C CYS A 66 8.21 -5.40 -1.49
N PHE A 67 7.76 -4.48 -0.63
CA PHE A 67 8.66 -3.56 0.09
C PHE A 67 9.56 -4.27 1.10
N SER A 68 9.09 -5.34 1.74
CA SER A 68 9.90 -6.08 2.71
C SER A 68 11.06 -6.85 2.09
N GLN A 69 10.92 -7.27 0.83
CA GLN A 69 11.88 -8.14 0.14
C GLN A 69 12.94 -7.37 -0.67
N ASP A 70 12.80 -6.04 -0.78
CA ASP A 70 13.60 -5.16 -1.63
C ASP A 70 15.03 -4.92 -1.13
N LYS A 71 15.89 -5.92 -1.18
CA LYS A 71 17.29 -5.80 -0.73
C LYS A 71 18.10 -4.93 -1.71
N PRO A 72 18.89 -3.93 -1.23
CA PRO A 72 19.33 -3.74 0.17
C PRO A 72 18.44 -2.85 1.05
N ASN A 73 17.37 -2.24 0.53
CA ASN A 73 16.55 -1.22 1.22
C ASN A 73 15.27 -1.77 1.88
N GLY A 74 15.08 -3.08 1.87
CA GLY A 74 13.85 -3.73 2.27
C GLY A 74 13.56 -3.54 3.75
N CYS A 75 12.31 -3.26 4.09
CA CYS A 75 11.88 -3.12 5.47
C CYS A 75 11.30 -4.44 5.97
N LEU A 76 12.11 -5.26 6.64
CA LEU A 76 11.70 -6.57 7.16
C LEU A 76 10.53 -6.49 8.16
N GLU A 77 10.32 -5.34 8.81
CA GLU A 77 9.16 -5.12 9.68
C GLU A 77 7.82 -5.17 8.93
N LEU A 78 7.85 -4.95 7.62
CA LEU A 78 6.69 -5.10 6.73
C LEU A 78 6.45 -6.55 6.31
N ALA A 79 7.41 -7.45 6.53
CA ALA A 79 7.24 -8.87 6.23
C ALA A 79 6.19 -9.45 7.19
N SER A 80 5.02 -9.74 6.66
CA SER A 80 3.86 -10.27 7.38
C SER A 80 4.06 -11.69 7.98
N SER A 81 5.31 -12.17 8.11
CA SER A 81 5.65 -13.51 8.61
C SER A 81 6.15 -13.55 10.07
N GLU A 82 6.44 -12.43 10.74
CA GLU A 82 6.98 -12.48 12.11
C GLU A 82 6.06 -11.99 13.23
N ARG A 83 4.87 -11.44 12.92
CA ARG A 83 3.86 -11.10 13.94
C ARG A 83 2.45 -11.41 13.46
N GLY A 84 2.11 -12.70 13.47
CA GLY A 84 0.70 -13.11 13.60
C GLY A 84 0.15 -12.64 14.97
N PRO A 85 -1.18 -12.48 15.13
CA PRO A 85 -1.76 -12.19 16.42
C PRO A 85 -1.68 -13.46 17.28
N GLY A 86 -0.64 -13.55 18.11
CA GLY A 86 -0.40 -14.70 18.99
C GLY A 86 1.08 -15.00 19.22
N LYS A 87 1.79 -14.07 19.86
CA LYS A 87 2.95 -14.36 20.72
C LYS A 87 3.04 -13.29 21.80
#